data_AF-A0A959DL63-F1
#
_entry.id   AF-A0A959DL63-F1
#
_cell.length_a   1.000
_cell.length_b   1.000
_cell.length_c   1.000
_cell.angle_alpha   90.00
_cell.angle_beta   90.00
_cell.angle_gamma   90.00
#
_symmetry.space_group_name_H-M   'P 1'
#
loop_
_entity.id
_entity.type
_entity.pdbx_description
1 polymer ?
#
loop_
_entity_poly.entity_id
_entity_poly.type
_entity_poly.pdbx_seq_one_letter_code
_entity_poly.pdbx_strand_id
1 'polypeptide(L)'
;MSNTKTKLAWIGLGLGALALRYALSGRPEIIEQYYSRMFFPVVRWLIDYLLAWFPIPLIYVFLLALIFFLARGLARWWRRAYQRLWQKAMDGLLGTGAFLSGGIFFFLVLWGFNYGRLPVEEQLGLEL
;
A
#
# COMPACT_ATOMS: atom_id res chain seq x y z
N MET A 1 10.48 18.60 -12.81
CA MET A 1 10.91 18.73 -11.40
C MET A 1 10.08 17.75 -10.58
N SER A 2 10.71 16.85 -9.83
CA SER A 2 9.99 15.97 -8.88
C SER A 2 9.34 16.86 -7.83
N ASN A 3 8.02 16.78 -7.63
CA ASN A 3 7.36 17.52 -6.56
C ASN A 3 7.71 16.82 -5.23
N THR A 4 8.78 17.27 -4.59
CA THR A 4 9.27 16.72 -3.32
C THR A 4 8.18 16.70 -2.26
N LYS A 5 7.25 17.68 -2.27
CA LYS A 5 6.09 17.69 -1.35
C LYS A 5 5.19 16.47 -1.56
N THR A 6 4.91 16.11 -2.82
CA THR A 6 4.14 14.90 -3.15
C THR A 6 4.85 13.64 -2.69
N LYS A 7 6.17 13.54 -2.88
CA LYS A 7 6.94 12.38 -2.40
C LYS A 7 6.86 12.25 -0.88
N LEU A 8 7.07 13.36 -0.16
CA LEU A 8 6.98 13.39 1.30
C LEU A 8 5.56 13.07 1.80
N ALA A 9 4.51 13.52 1.09
CA ALA A 9 3.14 13.17 1.42
C ALA A 9 2.90 11.66 1.34
N TRP A 10 3.36 10.99 0.27
CA TRP A 10 3.24 9.53 0.16
C TRP A 10 4.03 8.78 1.23
N ILE A 11 5.23 9.26 1.57
CA ILE A 11 6.02 8.73 2.69
C ILE A 11 5.24 8.88 4.00
N GLY A 12 4.71 10.08 4.27
CA GLY A 12 3.91 10.36 5.46
C GLY A 12 2.66 9.49 5.56
N LEU A 13 1.95 9.28 4.45
CA LEU A 13 0.78 8.38 4.41
C LEU A 13 1.14 6.94 4.73
N GLY A 14 2.22 6.40 4.13
CA GLY A 14 2.67 5.03 4.40
C GLY A 14 3.12 4.84 5.84
N LEU A 15 3.94 5.76 6.36
CA LEU A 15 4.37 5.73 7.75
C LEU A 15 3.20 5.91 8.73
N GLY A 16 2.25 6.80 8.42
CA GLY A 16 1.05 7.00 9.22
C GLY A 16 0.17 5.75 9.27
N ALA A 17 -0.03 5.07 8.14
CA ALA A 17 -0.76 3.81 8.10
C ALA A 17 -0.04 2.70 8.90
N LEU A 18 1.29 2.62 8.83
CA LEU A 18 2.08 1.69 9.65
C LEU A 18 1.96 2.00 11.14
N ALA A 19 2.05 3.27 11.53
CA ALA A 19 1.89 3.70 12.92
C ALA A 19 0.48 3.37 13.44
N LEU A 20 -0.56 3.61 12.64
CA LEU A 20 -1.92 3.21 12.97
C LEU A 20 -2.05 1.69 13.11
N ARG A 21 -1.44 0.92 12.21
CA ARG A 21 -1.41 -0.55 12.30
C ARG A 21 -0.74 -1.04 13.57
N TYR A 22 0.38 -0.43 13.93
CA TYR A 22 1.07 -0.76 15.18
C TYR A 22 0.20 -0.41 16.40
N ALA A 23 -0.42 0.77 16.42
CA ALA A 23 -1.28 1.19 17.52
C ALA A 23 -2.51 0.29 17.72
N LEU A 24 -3.06 -0.29 16.64
CA LEU A 24 -4.21 -1.20 16.69
C LEU A 24 -3.83 -2.67 16.91
N SER A 25 -2.52 -3.01 16.91
CA SER A 25 -2.07 -4.41 16.96
C SER A 25 -2.51 -5.18 18.19
N GLY A 26 -2.69 -4.52 19.34
CA GLY A 26 -3.20 -5.13 20.58
C GLY A 26 -4.71 -4.97 20.79
N ARG A 27 -5.48 -4.58 19.75
CA ARG A 27 -6.93 -4.34 19.84
C ARG A 27 -7.68 -4.97 18.66
N PRO A 28 -7.63 -6.30 18.51
CA PRO A 28 -8.22 -7.01 17.37
C PRO A 28 -9.73 -6.79 17.24
N GLU A 29 -10.43 -6.53 18.35
CA GLU A 29 -11.87 -6.25 18.38
C GLU A 29 -12.21 -4.95 17.64
N ILE A 30 -11.36 -3.93 17.77
CA ILE A 30 -11.54 -2.65 17.05
C ILE A 30 -11.34 -2.86 15.56
N ILE A 31 -10.30 -3.60 15.17
CA ILE A 31 -10.04 -3.91 13.76
C ILE A 31 -11.22 -4.70 13.19
N GLU A 32 -11.70 -5.70 13.91
CA GLU A 32 -12.83 -6.52 13.49
C GLU A 32 -14.11 -5.71 13.29
N GLN A 33 -14.49 -4.90 14.29
CA GLN A 33 -15.72 -4.12 14.24
C GLN A 33 -15.66 -3.02 13.18
N TYR A 34 -14.63 -2.17 13.21
CA TYR A 34 -14.60 -0.95 12.40
C TYR A 34 -14.00 -1.16 11.01
N TYR A 35 -12.90 -1.91 10.93
CA TYR A 35 -12.23 -2.13 9.66
C TYR A 35 -12.82 -3.33 8.91
N SER A 36 -12.77 -4.53 9.50
CA SER A 36 -13.09 -5.78 8.80
C SER A 36 -14.58 -5.92 8.45
N ARG A 37 -15.48 -5.52 9.35
CA ARG A 37 -16.94 -5.71 9.19
C ARG A 37 -17.69 -4.50 8.61
N MET A 38 -17.17 -3.28 8.78
CA MET A 38 -17.84 -2.07 8.28
C MET A 38 -17.13 -1.49 7.04
N PHE A 39 -15.85 -1.15 7.17
CA PHE A 39 -15.13 -0.45 6.09
C PHE A 39 -14.74 -1.37 4.93
N PHE A 40 -14.10 -2.50 5.21
CA PHE A 40 -13.55 -3.40 4.20
C PHE A 40 -14.62 -4.01 3.28
N PRO A 41 -15.83 -4.39 3.72
CA PRO A 41 -16.86 -4.90 2.82
C PRO A 41 -17.30 -3.86 1.78
N VAL A 42 -17.35 -2.57 2.14
CA VAL A 42 -17.64 -1.49 1.18
C VAL A 42 -16.52 -1.37 0.15
N VAL A 43 -15.26 -1.37 0.60
CA VAL A 43 -14.09 -1.38 -0.30
C VAL A 43 -14.13 -2.58 -1.23
N ARG A 44 -14.43 -3.77 -0.70
CA ARG A 44 -14.49 -5.01 -1.46
C ARG A 44 -15.60 -4.96 -2.50
N TRP A 45 -16.79 -4.51 -2.12
CA TRP A 45 -17.91 -4.34 -3.03
C TRP A 45 -17.59 -3.38 -4.18
N LEU A 46 -16.92 -2.25 -3.89
CA LEU A 46 -16.48 -1.31 -4.92
C LEU A 46 -15.47 -1.95 -5.88
N ILE A 47 -14.48 -2.68 -5.35
CA ILE A 47 -13.50 -3.41 -6.17
C ILE A 47 -14.24 -4.43 -7.03
N ASP A 48 -15.10 -5.27 -6.45
CA ASP A 48 -15.80 -6.30 -7.20
C ASP A 48 -16.69 -5.71 -8.29
N TYR A 49 -17.43 -4.65 -8.00
CA TYR A 49 -18.29 -3.99 -8.97
C TYR A 49 -17.51 -3.39 -10.15
N LEU A 50 -16.38 -2.74 -9.87
CA LEU A 50 -15.58 -2.06 -10.90
C LEU A 50 -14.68 -3.01 -11.67
N LEU A 51 -14.26 -4.11 -11.04
CA LEU A 51 -13.08 -4.86 -11.48
C LEU A 51 -13.31 -6.37 -11.61
N ALA A 52 -14.32 -6.97 -10.97
CA ALA A 52 -14.54 -8.40 -11.07
C ALA A 52 -15.11 -8.84 -12.44
N TRP A 53 -15.60 -7.89 -13.25
CA TRP A 53 -16.02 -8.15 -14.63
C TRP A 53 -14.84 -8.32 -15.60
N PHE A 54 -13.61 -8.04 -15.18
CA PHE A 54 -12.45 -8.19 -16.05
C PHE A 54 -12.15 -9.68 -16.30
N PRO A 55 -11.98 -10.11 -17.57
CA PRO A 55 -11.75 -11.52 -17.91
C PRO A 55 -10.37 -12.05 -17.46
N ILE A 56 -9.54 -11.20 -16.86
CA ILE A 56 -8.17 -11.50 -16.43
C ILE A 56 -7.99 -11.00 -14.99
N PRO A 57 -7.38 -11.80 -14.10
CA PRO A 57 -7.05 -11.34 -12.75
C PRO A 57 -6.21 -10.05 -12.77
N LEU A 58 -6.69 -9.00 -12.12
CA LEU A 58 -6.01 -7.70 -12.10
C LEU A 58 -4.64 -7.70 -11.44
N ILE A 59 -4.33 -8.73 -10.65
CA ILE A 59 -2.99 -8.89 -10.08
C ILE A 59 -1.93 -8.93 -11.20
N TYR A 60 -2.24 -9.51 -12.36
CA TYR A 60 -1.31 -9.51 -13.50
C TYR A 60 -1.12 -8.11 -14.09
N VAL A 61 -2.20 -7.34 -14.24
CA VAL A 61 -2.14 -5.95 -14.72
C VAL A 61 -1.34 -5.09 -13.75
N PHE A 62 -1.57 -5.26 -12.45
CA PHE A 62 -0.83 -4.58 -11.39
C PHE A 62 0.66 -4.91 -11.43
N LEU A 63 1.03 -6.19 -11.54
CA LEU A 63 2.43 -6.62 -11.63
C LEU A 63 3.14 -6.07 -12.87
N LEU A 64 2.48 -6.09 -14.03
CA LEU A 64 3.03 -5.50 -15.26
C LEU A 64 3.24 -3.99 -15.11
N ALA A 65 2.26 -3.27 -14.54
CA ALA A 65 2.39 -1.84 -14.27
C ALA A 65 3.54 -1.55 -13.29
N LEU A 66 3.66 -2.32 -12.21
CA LEU A 66 4.74 -2.22 -11.23
C LEU A 66 6.11 -2.37 -11.90
N ILE A 67 6.30 -3.43 -12.69
CA ILE A 67 7.55 -3.68 -13.43
C ILE A 67 7.84 -2.52 -14.39
N PHE A 68 6.84 -2.06 -15.14
CA PHE A 68 6.97 -0.94 -16.06
C PHE A 68 7.41 0.35 -15.37
N PHE A 69 6.79 0.72 -14.23
CA PHE A 69 7.14 1.93 -13.50
C PHE A 69 8.54 1.85 -12.87
N LEU A 70 8.94 0.69 -12.36
CA LEU A 70 10.29 0.45 -11.87
C LEU A 70 11.33 0.57 -12.99
N ALA A 71 11.09 -0.09 -14.14
CA ALA A 71 11.96 -0.01 -15.31
C ALA A 71 12.07 1.43 -15.84
N ARG A 72 10.95 2.17 -15.91
CA ARG A 72 10.93 3.58 -16.29
C ARG A 72 11.66 4.47 -15.27
N GLY A 73 11.59 4.13 -13.98
CA GLY A 73 12.37 4.78 -12.92
C GLY A 73 13.87 4.61 -13.15
N LEU A 74 14.31 3.37 -13.36
CA LEU A 74 15.70 3.01 -13.60
C LEU A 74 16.26 3.64 -14.88
N ALA A 75 15.50 3.57 -15.99
CA ALA A 75 15.89 4.18 -17.25
C ALA A 75 15.98 5.71 -17.19
N ARG A 76 15.18 6.38 -16.35
CA ARG A 76 15.29 7.83 -16.10
C ARG A 76 16.48 8.15 -15.21
N TRP A 77 16.81 7.29 -14.26
CA TRP A 77 17.98 7.44 -13.42
C TRP A 77 19.27 7.34 -14.24
N TRP A 78 19.38 6.35 -15.13
CA TRP A 78 20.53 6.18 -16.03
C TRP A 78 20.73 7.36 -16.99
N ARG A 79 19.65 7.89 -17.58
CA ARG A 79 19.73 8.97 -18.59
C ARG A 79 20.07 10.35 -18.04
N ARG A 80 20.01 10.56 -16.72
CA ARG A 80 20.45 11.83 -16.13
C ARG A 80 21.97 11.78 -16.00
N ALA A 81 22.73 12.20 -17.01
CA ALA A 81 24.20 12.27 -16.95
C ALA A 81 24.70 13.48 -16.11
N TYR A 82 23.98 14.61 -16.14
CA TYR A 82 24.52 15.93 -15.74
C TYR A 82 24.31 16.41 -14.29
N GLN A 83 23.57 15.68 -13.43
CA GLN A 83 23.40 16.10 -12.02
C GLN A 83 24.52 15.55 -11.12
N ARG A 84 24.83 16.24 -10.01
CA ARG A 84 25.74 15.72 -8.97
C ARG A 84 25.21 14.36 -8.49
N LEU A 85 26.07 13.34 -8.43
CA LEU A 85 25.69 11.96 -8.07
C LEU A 85 24.85 11.88 -6.79
N TRP A 86 25.22 12.69 -5.78
CA TRP A 86 24.49 12.81 -4.52
C TRP A 86 23.03 13.26 -4.68
N GLN A 87 22.77 14.27 -5.49
CA GLN A 87 21.41 14.78 -5.73
C GLN A 87 20.55 13.76 -6.49
N LYS A 88 21.15 13.02 -7.44
CA LYS A 88 20.47 11.92 -8.15
C LYS A 88 20.11 10.78 -7.20
N ALA A 89 21.05 10.41 -6.33
CA ALA A 89 20.84 9.37 -5.34
C ALA A 89 19.71 9.75 -4.37
N MET A 90 19.71 10.98 -3.86
CA MET A 90 18.67 11.47 -2.94
C MET A 90 17.28 11.53 -3.59
N ASP A 91 17.18 12.06 -4.81
CA ASP A 91 15.91 12.12 -5.55
C ASP A 91 15.38 10.71 -5.88
N GLY A 92 16.28 9.78 -6.17
CA GLY A 92 16.00 8.36 -6.37
C GLY A 92 15.48 7.70 -5.11
N LEU A 93 16.19 7.83 -3.99
CA LEU A 93 15.79 7.30 -2.68
C LEU A 93 14.43 7.84 -2.23
N LEU A 94 14.23 9.16 -2.30
CA LEU A 94 12.93 9.77 -1.98
C LEU A 94 11.81 9.30 -2.92
N GLY A 95 12.13 9.07 -4.20
CA GLY A 95 11.18 8.55 -5.17
C GLY A 95 10.77 7.11 -4.85
N THR A 96 11.75 6.24 -4.62
CA THR A 96 11.52 4.84 -4.25
C THR A 96 10.81 4.73 -2.90
N GLY A 97 11.24 5.50 -1.90
CA GLY A 97 10.60 5.55 -0.58
C GLY A 97 9.15 6.00 -0.67
N ALA A 98 8.85 7.05 -1.45
CA ALA A 98 7.47 7.48 -1.69
C ALA A 98 6.63 6.41 -2.41
N PHE A 99 7.21 5.74 -3.41
CA PHE A 99 6.53 4.66 -4.13
C PHE A 99 6.18 3.48 -3.20
N LEU A 100 7.16 3.00 -2.43
CA LEU A 100 6.95 1.92 -1.47
C LEU A 100 5.96 2.31 -0.38
N SER A 101 6.07 3.53 0.16
CA SER A 101 5.15 4.03 1.20
C SER A 101 3.72 4.16 0.68
N GLY A 102 3.53 4.64 -0.55
CA GLY A 102 2.23 4.64 -1.20
C GLY A 102 1.67 3.22 -1.37
N GLY A 103 2.51 2.27 -1.79
CA GLY A 103 2.16 0.85 -1.87
C GLY A 103 1.71 0.28 -0.52
N ILE A 104 2.47 0.54 0.55
CA ILE A 104 2.15 0.11 1.92
C ILE A 104 0.84 0.74 2.39
N PHE A 105 0.64 2.04 2.14
CA PHE A 105 -0.59 2.75 2.49
C PHE A 105 -1.81 2.09 1.84
N PHE A 106 -1.79 1.91 0.51
CA PHE A 106 -2.91 1.29 -0.20
C PHE A 106 -3.09 -0.17 0.20
N PHE A 107 -2.00 -0.93 0.37
CA PHE A 107 -2.09 -2.30 0.85
C PHE A 107 -2.81 -2.36 2.20
N LEU A 108 -2.36 -1.58 3.19
CA LEU A 108 -2.95 -1.58 4.52
C LEU A 108 -4.42 -1.13 4.50
N VAL A 109 -4.71 0.00 3.86
CA VAL A 109 -6.07 0.58 3.83
C VAL A 109 -7.04 -0.23 2.99
N LEU A 110 -6.62 -0.81 1.86
CA LEU A 110 -7.52 -1.59 1.03
C LEU A 110 -7.70 -3.01 1.55
N TRP A 111 -6.74 -3.55 2.30
CA TRP A 111 -6.83 -4.94 2.74
C TRP A 111 -6.06 -5.27 4.02
N GLY A 112 -4.82 -4.80 4.17
CA GLY A 112 -3.86 -5.30 5.14
C GLY A 112 -4.31 -5.19 6.60
N PHE A 113 -5.16 -4.23 6.98
CA PHE A 113 -5.71 -4.19 8.35
C PHE A 113 -6.46 -5.47 8.75
N ASN A 114 -7.05 -6.23 7.80
CA ASN A 114 -7.72 -7.50 8.07
C ASN A 114 -6.83 -8.55 8.76
N TYR A 115 -5.50 -8.48 8.62
CA TYR A 115 -4.60 -9.39 9.33
C TYR A 115 -4.57 -9.19 10.85
N GLY A 116 -5.07 -8.06 11.35
CA GLY A 116 -5.18 -7.81 12.79
C GLY A 116 -6.55 -8.17 13.35
N ARG A 117 -7.36 -8.90 12.60
CA ARG A 117 -8.70 -9.33 13.03
C ARG A 117 -8.64 -10.32 14.18
N LEU A 118 -9.77 -10.47 14.87
CA LEU A 118 -9.94 -11.50 15.89
C LEU A 118 -9.72 -12.90 15.28
N PRO A 119 -8.98 -13.80 15.95
CA PRO A 119 -8.82 -15.18 15.49
C PRO A 119 -10.17 -15.87 15.26
N VAL A 120 -10.22 -16.77 14.27
CA VAL A 120 -11.49 -17.43 13.91
C VAL A 120 -11.98 -18.35 15.01
N GLU A 121 -11.05 -18.92 15.76
CA GLU A 121 -11.26 -19.81 16.89
C GLU A 121 -12.09 -19.08 17.97
N GLU A 122 -11.68 -17.86 18.32
CA GLU A 122 -12.41 -16.99 19.25
C GLU A 122 -13.75 -16.52 18.68
N GLN A 123 -13.82 -16.23 17.37
CA GLN A 123 -15.08 -15.85 16.72
C GLN A 123 -16.13 -16.96 16.75
N LEU A 124 -15.70 -18.22 16.65
CA LEU A 124 -16.56 -19.40 16.61
C LEU A 124 -16.76 -20.04 17.98
N GLY A 125 -16.11 -19.53 19.02
CA GLY A 125 -16.16 -20.11 20.37
C GLY A 125 -15.55 -21.51 20.43
N LEU A 126 -14.55 -21.78 19.60
CA LEU A 126 -13.85 -23.06 19.59
C LEU A 126 -12.76 -23.05 20.66
N GLU A 127 -12.96 -23.81 21.72
CA GLU A 127 -11.91 -24.16 22.67
C GLU A 127 -10.99 -25.20 22.02
N LEU A 128 -9.69 -24.89 21.89
CA LEU A 128 -8.66 -25.82 21.43
C LEU A 128 -7.96 -26.49 22.62
#